data_AF-A0A2S6B2J7-F1
#
_entry.id   AF-A0A2S6B2J7-F1
#
_cell.length_a   1.000
_cell.length_b   1.000
_cell.length_c   1.000
_cell.angle_alpha   90.00
_cell.angle_beta   90.00
_cell.angle_gamma   90.00
#
_symmetry.space_group_name_H-M   'P 1'
#
loop_
_entity.id
_entity.type
_entity.pdbx_description
1 polymer ?
#
loop_
_entity_poly.entity_id
_entity_poly.type
_entity_poly.pdbx_seq_one_letter_code
_entity_poly.pdbx_strand_id
1 'polypeptide(L)'
;MTADTSRMSGDRLVVMVAAASLLLFALAYIALCLTVLYRPGWLPGASILHAALVGPPHWLVWGAGARPMFWGSTLAVAAIALIGASFRSLLLPCAGLCFLVWLGSGFLSVVMSV
;
A
#
# COMPACT_ATOMS: atom_id res chain seq x y z
N MET A 1 -34.89 18.03 -8.90
CA MET A 1 -34.06 18.60 -7.80
C MET A 1 -33.62 17.56 -6.77
N THR A 2 -34.31 16.42 -6.62
CA THR A 2 -33.97 15.34 -5.66
C THR A 2 -32.90 14.34 -6.14
N ALA A 3 -32.72 14.18 -7.45
CA ALA A 3 -31.73 13.25 -8.02
C ALA A 3 -30.27 13.74 -7.89
N ASP A 4 -30.04 15.05 -7.86
CA ASP A 4 -28.70 15.62 -7.65
C ASP A 4 -28.24 15.48 -6.20
N THR A 5 -29.16 15.58 -5.24
CA THR A 5 -28.85 15.47 -3.82
C THR A 5 -28.43 14.05 -3.42
N SER A 6 -29.04 13.02 -4.04
CA SER A 6 -28.67 11.63 -3.80
C SER A 6 -27.32 11.25 -4.44
N ARG A 7 -27.02 11.74 -5.65
CA ARG A 7 -25.71 11.59 -6.28
C ARG A 7 -24.60 12.27 -5.47
N MET A 8 -24.83 13.50 -5.00
CA MET A 8 -23.87 14.23 -4.16
C MET A 8 -23.60 13.52 -2.82
N SER A 9 -24.58 12.81 -2.27
CA SER A 9 -24.44 12.00 -1.06
C SER A 9 -23.63 10.72 -1.32
N GLY A 10 -23.88 10.05 -2.45
CA GLY A 10 -23.13 8.86 -2.87
C GLY A 10 -21.65 9.13 -3.09
N ASP A 11 -21.30 10.20 -3.82
CA ASP A 11 -19.91 10.55 -4.10
C ASP A 11 -19.12 10.87 -2.82
N ARG A 12 -19.76 11.54 -1.86
CA ARG A 12 -19.14 11.80 -0.55
C ARG A 12 -18.85 10.53 0.23
N LEU A 13 -19.78 9.58 0.20
CA LEU A 13 -19.66 8.31 0.91
C LEU A 13 -18.54 7.44 0.29
N VAL A 14 -18.45 7.39 -1.05
CA VAL A 14 -17.37 6.70 -1.77
C VAL A 14 -16.00 7.30 -1.43
N VAL A 15 -15.88 8.64 -1.46
CA VAL A 15 -14.62 9.30 -1.10
C VAL A 15 -14.25 9.07 0.36
N MET A 16 -15.23 9.07 1.26
CA MET A 16 -14.98 8.83 2.68
C MET A 16 -14.51 7.39 2.95
N VAL A 17 -15.13 6.41 2.29
CA VAL A 17 -14.70 5.00 2.36
C VAL A 17 -13.30 4.82 1.76
N ALA A 18 -13.01 5.44 0.62
CA ALA A 18 -11.69 5.38 -0.02
C ALA A 18 -10.60 6.06 0.83
N ALA A 19 -10.91 7.18 1.48
CA ALA A 19 -9.99 7.84 2.40
C ALA A 19 -9.74 7.00 3.67
N ALA A 20 -10.79 6.42 4.24
CA ALA A 20 -10.67 5.54 5.42
C ALA A 20 -9.88 4.26 5.11
N SER A 21 -10.09 3.65 3.95
CA SER A 21 -9.34 2.46 3.53
C SER A 21 -7.87 2.79 3.29
N LEU A 22 -7.56 3.93 2.66
CA LEU A 22 -6.18 4.42 2.51
C LEU A 22 -5.51 4.68 3.86
N LEU A 23 -6.23 5.26 4.83
CA LEU A 23 -5.71 5.52 6.16
C LEU A 23 -5.39 4.22 6.91
N LEU A 24 -6.33 3.26 6.90
CA LEU A 24 -6.12 1.94 7.51
C LEU A 24 -4.97 1.19 6.84
N PHE A 25 -4.86 1.29 5.52
CA PHE A 25 -3.76 0.72 4.75
C PHE A 25 -2.41 1.34 5.15
N ALA A 26 -2.32 2.66 5.27
CA ALA A 26 -1.12 3.35 5.70
C ALA A 26 -0.73 2.98 7.15
N LEU A 27 -1.70 2.88 8.06
CA LEU A 27 -1.46 2.46 9.44
C LEU A 27 -0.97 1.01 9.52
N ALA A 28 -1.63 0.10 8.79
CA ALA A 28 -1.20 -1.29 8.69
C ALA A 28 0.22 -1.38 8.13
N TYR A 29 0.53 -0.59 7.10
CA TYR A 29 1.87 -0.52 6.53
C TYR A 29 2.93 -0.06 7.51
N ILE A 30 2.69 1.02 8.25
CA ILE A 30 3.62 1.52 9.25
C ILE A 30 3.84 0.47 10.34
N ALA A 31 2.77 -0.16 10.83
CA ALA A 31 2.86 -1.22 11.81
C ALA A 31 3.68 -2.42 11.30
N LEU A 32 3.43 -2.85 10.06
CA LEU A 32 4.20 -3.90 9.39
C LEU A 32 5.67 -3.53 9.27
N CYS A 33 6.00 -2.35 8.72
CA CYS A 33 7.37 -1.84 8.63
C CYS A 33 8.09 -1.87 9.97
N LEU A 34 7.45 -1.39 11.04
CA LEU A 34 8.01 -1.43 12.39
C LEU A 34 8.24 -2.87 12.85
N THR A 35 7.26 -3.76 12.69
CA THR A 35 7.44 -5.17 13.08
C THR A 35 8.59 -5.85 12.34
N VAL A 36 8.77 -5.61 11.03
CA VAL A 36 9.89 -6.22 10.27
C VAL A 36 11.23 -5.63 10.68
N LEU A 37 11.29 -4.32 10.95
CA LEU A 37 12.51 -3.67 11.40
C LEU A 37 12.96 -4.17 12.78
N TYR A 38 12.03 -4.39 13.71
CA TYR A 38 12.34 -4.87 15.06
C TYR A 38 12.49 -6.39 15.16
N ARG A 39 11.75 -7.16 14.35
CA ARG A 39 11.78 -8.63 14.35
C ARG A 39 11.60 -9.20 12.93
N PRO A 40 12.65 -9.18 12.09
CA PRO A 40 12.56 -9.65 10.71
C PRO A 40 12.19 -11.15 10.60
N GLY A 41 12.56 -11.96 11.61
CA GLY A 41 12.22 -13.39 11.66
C GLY A 41 10.76 -13.72 11.97
N TRP A 42 9.90 -12.72 12.21
CA TRP A 42 8.46 -12.92 12.45
C TRP A 42 7.61 -13.02 11.18
N LEU A 43 8.20 -12.75 10.01
CA LEU A 43 7.56 -12.95 8.72
C LEU A 43 8.02 -14.28 8.12
N PRO A 44 7.30 -15.39 8.34
CA PRO A 44 7.61 -16.64 7.66
C PRO A 44 7.34 -16.47 6.16
N GLY A 45 8.42 -16.48 5.37
CA GLY A 45 8.36 -16.49 3.90
C GLY A 45 7.86 -17.84 3.37
N ALA A 46 6.58 -18.15 3.57
CA ALA A 46 6.02 -19.46 3.21
C ALA A 46 5.22 -19.44 1.90
N SER A 47 4.77 -18.28 1.39
CA SER A 47 4.02 -18.22 0.11
C SER A 47 4.08 -16.87 -0.61
N ILE A 48 3.93 -16.91 -1.94
CA ILE A 48 3.84 -15.73 -2.82
C ILE A 48 2.67 -14.83 -2.41
N LEU A 49 1.54 -15.43 -2.04
CA LEU A 49 0.37 -14.69 -1.57
C LEU A 49 0.67 -13.95 -0.27
N HIS A 50 1.39 -14.57 0.67
CA HIS A 50 1.80 -13.92 1.90
C HIS A 50 2.74 -12.73 1.63
N ALA A 51 3.73 -12.91 0.76
CA ALA A 51 4.64 -11.84 0.38
C ALA A 51 3.92 -10.68 -0.32
N ALA A 52 2.98 -10.97 -1.23
CA ALA A 52 2.15 -9.97 -1.89
C ALA A 52 1.26 -9.20 -0.90
N LEU A 53 0.69 -9.88 0.10
CA LEU A 53 -0.11 -9.26 1.15
C LEU A 53 0.73 -8.38 2.09
N VAL A 54 1.94 -8.82 2.41
CA VAL A 54 2.89 -8.05 3.22
C VAL A 54 3.37 -6.82 2.45
N GLY A 55 3.65 -6.96 1.15
CA GLY A 55 4.02 -5.88 0.25
C GLY A 55 5.48 -5.41 0.43
N PRO A 56 5.76 -4.09 0.40
CA PRO A 56 7.11 -3.56 0.48
C PRO A 56 7.95 -4.05 1.69
N PRO A 57 7.41 -4.19 2.91
CA PRO A 57 8.18 -4.65 4.08
C PRO A 57 8.79 -6.04 3.90
N HIS A 58 8.26 -6.86 2.98
CA HIS A 58 8.83 -8.18 2.69
C HIS A 58 10.26 -8.08 2.11
N TRP A 59 10.61 -6.98 1.44
CA TRP A 59 11.98 -6.71 1.00
C TRP A 59 12.99 -6.69 2.15
N LEU A 60 12.59 -6.28 3.35
CA LEU A 60 13.48 -6.20 4.50
C LEU A 60 13.88 -7.59 5.03
N VAL A 61 13.13 -8.64 4.70
CA VAL A 61 13.44 -10.03 5.07
C VAL A 61 14.70 -10.53 4.34
N TRP A 62 14.95 -10.06 3.12
CA TRP A 62 16.07 -10.51 2.27
C TRP A 62 17.41 -9.81 2.57
N GLY A 63 17.47 -9.01 3.64
CA GLY A 63 18.70 -8.39 4.10
C GLY A 63 19.09 -7.10 3.35
N ALA A 64 20.36 -6.69 3.51
CA ALA A 64 20.82 -5.35 3.13
C ALA A 64 20.72 -5.05 1.61
N GLY A 65 20.85 -6.06 0.75
CA GLY A 65 20.77 -5.92 -0.71
C GLY A 65 19.39 -5.51 -1.22
N ALA A 66 18.33 -5.79 -0.48
CA ALA A 66 16.95 -5.48 -0.85
C ALA A 66 16.43 -4.14 -0.29
N ARG A 67 17.22 -3.43 0.53
CA ARG A 67 16.85 -2.13 1.10
C ARG A 67 16.54 -1.03 0.06
N PRO A 68 17.24 -0.94 -1.08
CA PRO A 68 16.89 0.04 -2.11
C PRO A 68 15.49 -0.22 -2.72
N MET A 69 15.14 -1.49 -2.93
CA MET A 69 13.82 -1.90 -3.44
C MET A 69 12.71 -1.60 -2.43
N PHE A 70 12.98 -1.84 -1.14
CA PHE A 70 12.11 -1.40 -0.05
C PHE A 70 11.86 0.11 -0.13
N TRP A 71 12.91 0.94 -0.04
CA TRP A 71 12.75 2.39 -0.02
C TRP A 71 12.13 2.95 -1.30
N GLY A 72 12.47 2.38 -2.47
CA GLY A 72 11.87 2.76 -3.75
C GLY A 72 10.37 2.51 -3.79
N SER A 73 9.92 1.34 -3.35
CA SER A 73 8.49 1.01 -3.28
C SER A 73 7.75 1.83 -2.21
N THR A 74 8.37 2.06 -1.05
CA THR A 74 7.87 2.97 0.00
C THR A 74 7.67 4.39 -0.54
N LEU A 75 8.67 4.93 -1.25
CA LEU A 75 8.62 6.27 -1.84
C LEU A 75 7.55 6.37 -2.93
N ALA A 76 7.41 5.34 -3.76
CA ALA A 76 6.37 5.29 -4.79
C ALA A 76 4.96 5.34 -4.17
N VAL A 77 4.70 4.53 -3.13
CA VAL A 77 3.41 4.55 -2.41
C VAL A 77 3.17 5.91 -1.77
N ALA A 78 4.18 6.50 -1.13
CA ALA A 78 4.07 7.81 -0.50
C ALA A 78 3.77 8.92 -1.53
N ALA A 79 4.45 8.92 -2.68
CA ALA A 79 4.24 9.89 -3.74
C ALA A 79 2.82 9.77 -4.34
N ILE A 80 2.37 8.54 -4.62
CA ILE A 80 1.02 8.30 -5.16
C ILE A 80 -0.05 8.73 -4.14
N ALA A 81 0.15 8.42 -2.86
CA ALA A 81 -0.75 8.84 -1.79
C ALA A 81 -0.81 10.37 -1.65
N LEU A 82 0.34 11.07 -1.75
CA LEU A 82 0.41 12.53 -1.70
C LEU A 82 -0.32 13.18 -2.88
N ILE A 83 -0.15 12.64 -4.09
CA ILE A 83 -0.87 13.09 -5.29
C ILE A 83 -2.38 12.88 -5.11
N GLY A 84 -2.80 11.70 -4.64
CA GLY A 84 -4.21 11.40 -4.38
C GLY A 84 -4.83 12.26 -3.28
N ALA A 85 -4.05 12.63 -2.26
CA ALA A 85 -4.49 13.55 -1.21
C ALA A 85 -4.60 15.00 -1.70
N SER A 86 -3.74 15.40 -2.65
CA SER A 86 -3.74 16.76 -3.23
C SER A 86 -4.87 16.96 -4.23
N PHE A 87 -5.31 15.90 -4.92
CA PHE A 87 -6.33 15.96 -5.96
C PHE A 87 -7.45 14.94 -5.70
N ARG A 88 -8.61 15.44 -5.25
CA ARG A 88 -9.76 14.60 -4.88
C ARG A 88 -10.29 13.73 -6.04
N SER A 89 -10.17 14.21 -7.28
CA SER A 89 -10.52 13.45 -8.49
C SER A 89 -9.58 12.29 -8.77
N LEU A 90 -8.33 12.36 -8.29
CA LEU A 90 -7.31 11.33 -8.45
C LEU A 90 -7.24 10.37 -7.26
N LEU A 91 -8.03 10.59 -6.21
CA LEU A 91 -7.95 9.77 -4.99
C LEU A 91 -8.22 8.29 -5.26
N LEU A 92 -9.24 7.98 -6.06
CA LEU A 92 -9.58 6.60 -6.43
C LEU A 92 -8.51 5.92 -7.31
N PRO A 93 -8.02 6.53 -8.42
CA PRO A 93 -6.94 5.93 -9.20
C PRO A 93 -5.62 5.86 -8.43
N CYS A 94 -5.30 6.84 -7.58
CA CYS A 94 -4.14 6.78 -6.70
C CYS A 94 -4.24 5.64 -5.68
N ALA A 95 -5.42 5.40 -5.10
CA ALA A 95 -5.63 4.25 -4.23
C ALA A 95 -5.37 2.91 -4.96
N GLY A 96 -5.88 2.77 -6.18
CA GLY A 96 -5.62 1.60 -7.03
C GLY A 96 -4.12 1.43 -7.34
N LEU A 97 -3.44 2.52 -7.71
CA LEU A 97 -2.00 2.50 -7.98
C LEU A 97 -1.17 2.14 -6.73
N CYS A 98 -1.53 2.66 -5.55
CA CYS A 98 -0.89 2.26 -4.29
C CYS A 98 -1.01 0.76 -4.04
N PHE A 99 -2.20 0.18 -4.27
CA PHE A 99 -2.42 -1.27 -4.15
C PHE A 99 -1.62 -2.07 -5.18
N LEU A 100 -1.51 -1.60 -6.43
CA LEU A 100 -0.71 -2.26 -7.46
C LEU A 100 0.78 -2.25 -7.13
N VAL A 101 1.31 -1.10 -6.69
CA VAL A 101 2.71 -0.99 -6.25
C VAL A 101 2.95 -1.90 -5.04
N TRP A 102 2.01 -1.97 -4.12
CA TRP A 102 2.09 -2.84 -2.96
C TRP A 102 2.18 -4.32 -3.33
N LEU A 103 1.16 -4.83 -4.03
CA LEU A 103 1.09 -6.24 -4.44
C LEU A 103 2.26 -6.60 -5.35
N GLY A 104 2.60 -5.71 -6.29
CA GLY A 104 3.73 -5.88 -7.20
C GLY A 104 5.05 -5.98 -6.45
N SER A 105 5.29 -5.11 -5.46
CA SER A 105 6.51 -5.14 -4.66
C SER A 105 6.65 -6.44 -3.85
N GLY A 106 5.55 -6.94 -3.27
CA GLY A 106 5.56 -8.21 -2.55
C GLY A 106 5.79 -9.42 -3.46
N PHE A 107 5.19 -9.43 -4.66
CA PHE A 107 5.44 -10.47 -5.67
C PHE A 107 6.89 -10.45 -6.16
N LEU A 108 7.39 -9.27 -6.53
CA LEU A 108 8.75 -9.08 -7.03
C LEU A 108 9.79 -9.46 -5.97
N SER A 109 9.46 -9.26 -4.68
CA SER A 109 10.29 -9.69 -3.56
C SER A 109 10.50 -11.20 -3.49
N VAL A 110 9.51 -12.00 -3.88
CA VAL A 110 9.67 -13.46 -3.97
C VAL A 110 10.43 -13.86 -5.22
N VAL A 111 10.18 -13.20 -6.36
CA VAL A 111 10.90 -13.50 -7.60
C VAL A 111 12.41 -13.26 -7.45
N MET A 112 12.80 -12.17 -6.77
CA MET A 112 14.21 -11.83 -6.53
C MET A 112 14.88 -12.68 -5.43
N SER A 113 14.15 -13.60 -4.80
CA SER A 113 14.70 -14.50 -3.77
C SER A 113 15.26 -15.82 -4.32
N VAL A 114 15.04 -16.08 -5.62
CA VAL A 114 15.56 -17.23 -6.38
C VAL A 114 16.89 -16.86 -7.02
#